data_AF-A0A1J5DGA4-F1
#
_entry.id   AF-A0A1J5DGA4-F1
#
_cell.length_a   1.000
_cell.length_b   1.000
_cell.length_c   1.000
_cell.angle_alpha   90.00
_cell.angle_beta   90.00
_cell.angle_gamma   90.00
#
_symmetry.space_group_name_H-M   'P 1'
#
loop_
_entity.id
_entity.type
_entity.pdbx_description
1 polymer ?
#
loop_
_entity_poly.entity_id
_entity_poly.type
_entity_poly.pdbx_seq_one_letter_code
_entity_poly.pdbx_strand_id
1 'polypeptide(L)'
;MTESNAPFDGLLIRSPNIDYFRDGDDFYVYHNLFGYILKMSEDLVEFIEYFKEPRAAMETMEALDGRFSDDMIGEFANVLALQSCLLDPERKEESRMLLMTPVRARWLVVHEPAEGPVTIYTLDHATKSHIRVVELSAWDSQLWRWIDGETKVEDLIEKMRGVEGSPTSGVEDLVLVSLSRLIHCDMQVLKLSTKPASTFKHRRHGTPPYLISSMPYEKITASIRGAATPSVSFAGMQLVPIDDELLARDGAENRFGTLFSKPHSALGGETYGGALLNWIDAKQALPQPLRILEVGGGPGDMANAFLNKLKESRPELYAQTTYTLFASSELDGDWQKAKLSGHPCASFMVGDPMKLRAVLEGEFDLVLCNEFAADLDAAMVRKLSPEIEEEDEDEEGGESSTNGKQKGRDTFIGEGDSVHVIFKYALPLEDSPSEFYLNIGAIRLLEQIDKVLSPDGQAVLIEFGEMFHYPVRTVEDGGVSFSLHFGHLAHVAKRLKLTSEFDYLMEALGMQRDTKMLATTRSQYKALRHFFAAQGGVLERRAYTQEEFEGLLTQLGLGDGELQDIAYEPLEDRALGLVTHSMKVLRLSRKEAVEL
;
A
#
# COMPACT_ATOMS: atom_id res chain seq x y z
N MET A 1 -23.24 43.39 27.17
CA MET A 1 -23.94 42.14 26.82
C MET A 1 -23.88 42.05 25.32
N THR A 2 -22.75 41.52 24.85
CA THR A 2 -22.46 41.22 23.45
C THR A 2 -23.35 40.07 23.01
N GLU A 3 -23.91 40.15 21.81
CA GLU A 3 -24.61 39.05 21.16
C GLU A 3 -23.73 37.79 21.23
N SER A 4 -24.28 36.73 21.80
CA SER A 4 -23.67 35.40 21.80
C SER A 4 -23.49 34.97 20.35
N ASN A 5 -22.25 34.89 19.87
CA ASN A 5 -21.95 34.23 18.59
C ASN A 5 -22.10 32.73 18.84
N ALA A 6 -23.32 32.22 18.67
CA ALA A 6 -23.55 30.79 18.68
C ALA A 6 -22.65 30.13 17.61
N PRO A 7 -21.96 29.01 17.94
CA PRO A 7 -21.00 28.37 17.03
C PRO A 7 -21.62 27.86 15.72
N PHE A 8 -22.95 27.69 15.69
CA PHE A 8 -23.75 27.37 14.51
C PHE A 8 -25.22 27.78 14.71
N ASP A 9 -25.94 28.00 13.61
CA ASP A 9 -27.36 28.39 13.63
C ASP A 9 -28.29 27.18 13.58
N GLY A 10 -29.37 27.21 14.37
CA GLY A 10 -30.45 26.23 14.32
C GLY A 10 -30.19 24.95 15.12
N LEU A 11 -30.86 23.86 14.71
CA LEU A 11 -30.69 22.52 15.27
C LEU A 11 -29.84 21.67 14.34
N LEU A 12 -28.98 20.83 14.89
CA LEU A 12 -28.26 19.80 14.16
C LEU A 12 -28.63 18.41 14.68
N ILE A 13 -28.67 17.43 13.79
CA ILE A 13 -28.84 16.01 14.10
C ILE A 13 -27.81 15.18 13.32
N ARG A 14 -27.33 14.09 13.92
CA ARG A 14 -26.45 13.12 13.28
C ARG A 14 -27.16 12.49 12.08
N SER A 15 -26.45 12.40 10.95
CA SER A 15 -26.95 11.66 9.79
C SER A 15 -27.19 10.18 10.14
N PRO A 16 -28.36 9.60 9.79
CA PRO A 16 -28.62 8.18 9.98
C PRO A 16 -27.80 7.31 9.01
N ASN A 17 -27.20 7.92 7.98
CA ASN A 17 -26.52 7.23 6.89
C ASN A 17 -25.00 7.14 7.08
N ILE A 18 -24.49 7.28 8.30
CA ILE A 18 -23.05 7.12 8.57
C ILE A 18 -22.77 5.84 9.36
N ASP A 19 -21.66 5.19 9.05
CA ASP A 19 -21.13 4.02 9.75
C ASP A 19 -19.72 4.31 10.26
N TYR A 20 -19.35 3.69 11.39
CA TYR A 20 -18.04 3.80 12.02
C TYR A 20 -17.17 2.58 11.80
N PHE A 21 -15.88 2.84 11.63
CA PHE A 21 -14.84 1.86 11.38
C PHE A 21 -13.58 2.17 12.20
N ARG A 22 -12.73 1.16 12.39
CA ARG A 22 -11.48 1.26 13.14
C ARG A 22 -10.31 0.58 12.41
N ASP A 23 -9.15 1.23 12.45
CA ASP A 23 -7.86 0.68 12.01
C ASP A 23 -6.78 1.04 13.05
N GLY A 24 -6.35 0.06 13.85
CA GLY A 24 -5.52 0.33 15.02
C GLY A 24 -6.21 1.28 16.00
N ASP A 25 -5.55 2.39 16.32
CA ASP A 25 -6.07 3.45 17.21
C ASP A 25 -6.85 4.54 16.45
N ASP A 26 -6.92 4.46 15.13
CA ASP A 26 -7.62 5.45 14.31
C ASP A 26 -9.09 5.08 14.10
N PHE A 27 -9.96 6.08 14.19
CA PHE A 27 -11.39 5.94 13.90
C PHE A 27 -11.74 6.57 12.54
N TYR A 28 -12.71 5.97 11.87
CA TYR A 28 -13.18 6.43 10.57
C TYR A 28 -14.70 6.49 10.52
N VAL A 29 -15.22 7.49 9.84
CA VAL A 29 -16.63 7.60 9.46
C VAL A 29 -16.76 7.38 7.95
N TYR A 30 -17.68 6.52 7.57
CA TYR A 30 -18.14 6.35 6.20
C TYR A 30 -19.54 6.87 6.01
N HIS A 31 -19.77 7.61 4.94
CA HIS A 31 -21.09 8.13 4.62
C HIS A 31 -21.77 7.32 3.50
N ASN A 32 -22.83 6.57 3.79
CA ASN A 32 -23.47 5.62 2.88
C ASN A 32 -24.21 6.24 1.68
N LEU A 33 -24.54 7.54 1.72
CA LEU A 33 -25.09 8.28 0.57
C LEU A 33 -24.06 8.97 -0.33
N PHE A 34 -22.86 9.29 0.18
CA PHE A 34 -21.87 10.09 -0.56
C PHE A 34 -20.54 9.35 -0.80
N GLY A 35 -20.24 8.33 -0.02
CA GLY A 35 -18.99 7.59 -0.05
C GLY A 35 -17.81 8.32 0.58
N TYR A 36 -18.08 9.37 1.37
CA TYR A 36 -17.07 10.09 2.14
C TYR A 36 -16.42 9.19 3.17
N ILE A 37 -15.11 9.37 3.34
CA ILE A 37 -14.30 8.71 4.36
C ILE A 37 -13.60 9.81 5.14
N LEU A 38 -13.84 9.86 6.44
CA LEU A 38 -13.25 10.83 7.35
C LEU A 38 -12.49 10.10 8.43
N LYS A 39 -11.18 10.32 8.52
CA LYS A 39 -10.36 9.89 9.65
C LYS A 39 -10.56 10.88 10.81
N MET A 40 -10.76 10.38 12.02
CA MET A 40 -10.99 11.19 13.21
C MET A 40 -10.54 10.49 14.49
N SER A 41 -10.50 11.22 15.60
CA SER A 41 -10.27 10.67 16.94
C SER A 41 -11.54 10.09 17.54
N GLU A 42 -11.40 9.28 18.60
CA GLU A 42 -12.52 8.74 19.37
C GLU A 42 -13.41 9.86 19.95
N ASP A 43 -12.82 10.94 20.48
CA ASP A 43 -13.59 12.07 21.01
C ASP A 43 -14.49 12.73 19.95
N LEU A 44 -14.10 12.73 18.68
CA LEU A 44 -14.93 13.23 17.58
C LEU A 44 -16.06 12.25 17.22
N VAL A 45 -15.86 10.95 17.40
CA VAL A 45 -16.95 9.96 17.29
C VAL A 45 -18.00 10.22 18.37
N GLU A 46 -17.56 10.45 19.61
CA GLU A 46 -18.47 10.81 20.71
C GLU A 46 -19.19 12.13 20.45
N PHE A 47 -18.48 13.14 19.92
CA PHE A 47 -19.07 14.41 19.49
C PHE A 47 -20.21 14.20 18.49
N ILE A 48 -20.02 13.37 17.46
CA ILE A 48 -21.06 13.08 16.46
C ILE A 48 -22.25 12.35 17.11
N GLU A 49 -22.01 11.37 17.98
CA GLU A 49 -23.09 10.61 18.64
C GLU A 49 -23.87 11.43 19.68
N TYR A 50 -23.32 12.53 20.20
CA TYR A 50 -24.07 13.49 21.01
C TYR A 50 -25.29 14.07 20.25
N PHE A 51 -25.16 14.22 18.93
CA PHE A 51 -26.23 14.67 18.03
C PHE A 51 -27.17 13.55 17.56
N LYS A 52 -27.22 12.38 18.22
CA LYS A 52 -28.22 11.34 17.92
C LYS A 52 -29.68 11.83 17.97
N GLU A 53 -29.91 12.92 18.69
CA GLU A 53 -31.14 13.71 18.72
C GLU A 53 -30.83 15.14 18.26
N PRO A 54 -31.81 15.93 17.77
CA PRO A 54 -31.60 17.32 17.44
C PRO A 54 -31.07 18.14 18.63
N ARG A 55 -29.97 18.87 18.44
CA ARG A 55 -29.32 19.73 19.46
C ARG A 55 -29.10 21.14 18.94
N ALA A 56 -29.22 22.12 19.82
CA ALA A 56 -28.89 23.52 19.55
C ALA A 56 -27.47 23.85 20.01
N ALA A 57 -26.86 24.86 19.40
CA ALA A 57 -25.49 25.29 19.68
C ALA A 57 -25.20 25.54 21.17
N MET A 58 -26.05 26.31 21.85
CA MET A 58 -25.87 26.63 23.28
C MET A 58 -25.91 25.38 24.16
N GLU A 59 -26.82 24.43 23.85
CA GLU A 59 -26.92 23.17 24.60
C GLU A 59 -25.67 22.31 24.41
N THR A 60 -25.14 22.25 23.19
CA THR A 60 -23.90 21.54 22.88
C THR A 60 -22.71 22.12 23.63
N MET A 61 -22.57 23.45 23.67
CA MET A 61 -21.49 24.12 24.40
C MET A 61 -21.53 23.80 25.89
N GLU A 62 -22.71 23.90 26.51
CA GLU A 62 -22.88 23.59 27.94
C GLU A 62 -22.58 22.12 28.25
N ALA A 63 -22.96 21.19 27.37
CA ALA A 63 -22.78 19.76 27.61
C ALA A 63 -21.35 19.26 27.37
N LEU A 64 -20.58 19.96 26.54
CA LEU A 64 -19.21 19.59 26.16
C LEU A 64 -18.14 20.50 26.77
N ASP A 65 -18.54 21.37 27.71
CA ASP A 65 -17.64 22.25 28.45
C ASP A 65 -16.52 21.46 29.13
N GLY A 66 -15.31 21.99 29.05
CA GLY A 66 -14.09 21.35 29.55
C GLY A 66 -13.54 20.18 28.72
N ARG A 67 -14.28 19.66 27.71
CA ARG A 67 -13.76 18.67 26.74
C ARG A 67 -13.24 19.34 25.46
N PHE A 68 -13.96 20.35 24.98
CA PHE A 68 -13.57 21.17 23.83
C PHE A 68 -13.76 22.65 24.14
N SER A 69 -13.03 23.52 23.45
CA SER A 69 -13.30 24.96 23.49
C SER A 69 -14.49 25.30 22.59
N ASP A 70 -15.16 26.41 22.89
CA ASP A 70 -16.29 26.93 22.11
C ASP A 70 -15.97 27.05 20.60
N ASP A 71 -14.77 27.56 20.28
CA ASP A 71 -14.30 27.68 18.90
C ASP A 71 -14.16 26.31 18.23
N MET A 72 -13.60 25.31 18.93
CA MET A 72 -13.48 23.95 18.40
C MET A 72 -14.85 23.31 18.14
N ILE A 73 -15.84 23.53 19.01
CA ILE A 73 -17.20 23.02 18.83
C ILE A 73 -17.81 23.58 17.53
N GLY A 74 -17.66 24.89 17.28
CA GLY A 74 -18.13 25.52 16.05
C GLY A 74 -17.42 25.03 14.80
N GLU A 75 -16.10 24.89 14.84
CA GLU A 75 -15.34 24.35 13.72
C GLU A 75 -15.74 22.90 13.41
N PHE A 76 -15.85 22.04 14.42
CA PHE A 76 -16.27 20.65 14.24
C PHE A 76 -17.70 20.56 13.67
N ALA A 77 -18.65 21.31 14.23
CA ALA A 77 -20.02 21.32 13.74
C ALA A 77 -20.09 21.75 12.26
N ASN A 78 -19.36 22.80 11.88
CA ASN A 78 -19.31 23.29 10.51
C ASN A 78 -18.68 22.29 9.54
N VAL A 79 -17.55 21.68 9.90
CA VAL A 79 -16.89 20.67 9.06
C VAL A 79 -17.78 19.43 8.92
N LEU A 80 -18.37 18.95 10.01
CA LEU A 80 -19.25 17.77 9.99
C LEU A 80 -20.55 18.03 9.22
N ALA A 81 -21.09 19.26 9.27
CA ALA A 81 -22.23 19.65 8.44
C ALA A 81 -21.88 19.71 6.94
N LEU A 82 -20.69 20.24 6.61
CA LEU A 82 -20.19 20.28 5.24
C LEU A 82 -20.05 18.86 4.66
N GLN A 83 -19.57 17.91 5.47
CA GLN A 83 -19.41 16.50 5.12
C GLN A 83 -20.66 15.64 5.36
N SER A 84 -21.80 16.27 5.64
CA SER A 84 -23.10 15.60 5.87
C SER A 84 -23.15 14.65 7.08
N CYS A 85 -22.17 14.65 7.97
CA CYS A 85 -22.23 13.87 9.21
C CYS A 85 -23.23 14.46 10.21
N LEU A 86 -23.40 15.79 10.19
CA LEU A 86 -24.45 16.51 10.89
C LEU A 86 -25.38 17.20 9.88
N LEU A 87 -26.67 17.24 10.18
CA LEU A 87 -27.72 17.69 9.27
C LEU A 87 -28.65 18.67 9.98
N ASP A 88 -29.24 19.57 9.20
CA ASP A 88 -30.43 20.31 9.59
C ASP A 88 -31.63 19.33 9.57
N PRO A 89 -32.35 19.11 10.71
CA PRO A 89 -33.45 18.17 10.80
C PRO A 89 -34.60 18.40 9.81
N GLU A 90 -34.73 19.62 9.28
CA GLU A 90 -35.79 19.97 8.33
C GLU A 90 -35.42 19.62 6.87
N ARG A 91 -34.15 19.29 6.60
CA ARG A 91 -33.66 19.03 5.24
C ARG A 91 -33.57 17.54 4.96
N LYS A 92 -34.05 17.14 3.77
CA LYS A 92 -33.81 15.80 3.24
C LYS A 92 -32.37 15.66 2.78
N GLU A 93 -31.65 14.73 3.36
CA GLU A 93 -30.24 14.50 3.09
C GLU A 93 -29.98 14.10 1.63
N GLU A 94 -30.86 13.27 1.06
CA GLU A 94 -30.78 12.74 -0.30
C GLU A 94 -30.84 13.85 -1.36
N SER A 95 -31.49 14.97 -1.07
CA SER A 95 -31.57 16.12 -1.99
C SER A 95 -30.20 16.69 -2.36
N ARG A 96 -29.19 16.54 -1.48
CA ARG A 96 -27.81 16.95 -1.76
C ARG A 96 -27.17 16.10 -2.86
N MET A 97 -27.58 14.85 -3.04
CA MET A 97 -27.03 13.96 -4.06
C MET A 97 -27.27 14.49 -5.47
N LEU A 98 -28.40 15.18 -5.70
CA LEU A 98 -28.82 15.69 -7.00
C LEU A 98 -27.75 16.57 -7.67
N LEU A 99 -27.03 17.34 -6.88
CA LEU A 99 -26.00 18.29 -7.35
C LEU A 99 -24.62 17.67 -7.53
N MET A 100 -24.47 16.37 -7.25
CA MET A 100 -23.18 15.68 -7.25
C MET A 100 -23.02 14.81 -8.49
N THR A 101 -21.77 14.45 -8.77
CA THR A 101 -21.37 13.57 -9.86
C THR A 101 -20.96 12.20 -9.28
N PRO A 102 -21.63 11.09 -9.67
CA PRO A 102 -21.19 9.75 -9.31
C PRO A 102 -19.92 9.37 -10.07
N VAL A 103 -18.97 8.81 -9.34
CA VAL A 103 -17.65 8.39 -9.80
C VAL A 103 -17.48 6.91 -9.48
N ARG A 104 -17.11 6.11 -10.47
CA ARG A 104 -16.83 4.68 -10.33
C ARG A 104 -15.57 4.47 -9.49
N ALA A 105 -15.61 3.49 -8.59
CA ALA A 105 -14.45 3.15 -7.78
C ALA A 105 -13.35 2.46 -8.61
N ARG A 106 -12.08 2.72 -8.27
CA ARG A 106 -10.91 2.22 -9.03
C ARG A 106 -10.48 0.79 -8.69
N TRP A 107 -11.12 0.15 -7.70
CA TRP A 107 -10.75 -1.20 -7.24
C TRP A 107 -11.69 -2.30 -7.78
N LEU A 108 -12.54 -1.96 -8.75
CA LEU A 108 -13.54 -2.85 -9.31
C LEU A 108 -13.04 -3.49 -10.60
N VAL A 109 -13.64 -4.64 -10.93
CA VAL A 109 -13.66 -5.16 -12.29
C VAL A 109 -15.11 -5.19 -12.74
N VAL A 110 -15.38 -4.61 -13.90
CA VAL A 110 -16.74 -4.44 -14.40
C VAL A 110 -16.83 -5.02 -15.80
N HIS A 111 -17.66 -6.04 -15.95
CA HIS A 111 -18.02 -6.59 -17.25
C HIS A 111 -19.34 -5.96 -17.71
N GLU A 112 -19.25 -5.20 -18.78
CA GLU A 112 -20.33 -4.44 -19.40
C GLU A 112 -20.48 -4.91 -20.86
N PRO A 113 -21.19 -6.02 -21.11
CA PRO A 113 -21.46 -6.45 -22.49
C PRO A 113 -22.40 -5.44 -23.19
N ALA A 114 -22.32 -5.42 -24.52
CA ALA A 114 -23.16 -4.55 -25.36
C ALA A 114 -24.67 -4.82 -25.14
N GLU A 115 -25.02 -6.09 -24.96
CA GLU A 115 -26.36 -6.54 -24.57
C GLU A 115 -26.28 -7.39 -23.30
N GLY A 116 -27.23 -7.20 -22.38
CA GLY A 116 -27.30 -7.97 -21.14
C GLY A 116 -26.95 -7.16 -19.88
N PRO A 117 -26.91 -7.84 -18.72
CA PRO A 117 -26.66 -7.21 -17.44
C PRO A 117 -25.19 -6.81 -17.28
N VAL A 118 -24.97 -5.70 -16.58
CA VAL A 118 -23.64 -5.32 -16.09
C VAL A 118 -23.30 -6.18 -14.88
N THR A 119 -22.10 -6.75 -14.86
CA THR A 119 -21.60 -7.53 -13.72
C THR A 119 -20.41 -6.85 -13.06
N ILE A 120 -20.50 -6.61 -11.75
CA ILE A 120 -19.43 -6.01 -10.96
C ILE A 120 -18.77 -7.09 -10.10
N TYR A 121 -17.45 -7.13 -10.14
CA TYR A 121 -16.60 -7.98 -9.33
C TYR A 121 -15.77 -7.11 -8.37
N THR A 122 -15.82 -7.42 -7.08
CA THR A 122 -15.01 -6.72 -6.07
C THR A 122 -14.60 -7.66 -4.95
N LEU A 123 -13.47 -7.39 -4.30
CA LEU A 123 -13.10 -8.10 -3.08
C LEU A 123 -14.09 -7.75 -1.97
N ASP A 124 -14.56 -8.77 -1.24
CA ASP A 124 -15.27 -8.54 -0.01
C ASP A 124 -14.32 -8.01 1.06
N HIS A 125 -14.48 -6.73 1.42
CA HIS A 125 -13.58 -6.07 2.38
C HIS A 125 -13.70 -6.61 3.80
N ALA A 126 -14.85 -7.19 4.17
CA ALA A 126 -15.07 -7.72 5.52
C ALA A 126 -14.28 -9.02 5.74
N THR A 127 -14.34 -9.96 4.78
CA THR A 127 -13.64 -11.24 4.90
C THR A 127 -12.26 -11.25 4.27
N LYS A 128 -12.00 -10.41 3.27
CA LYS A 128 -10.79 -10.40 2.41
C LYS A 128 -10.49 -11.73 1.70
N SER A 129 -11.36 -12.72 1.85
CA SER A 129 -11.24 -14.08 1.32
C SER A 129 -12.36 -14.44 0.35
N HIS A 130 -13.27 -13.51 0.04
CA HIS A 130 -14.34 -13.72 -0.92
C HIS A 130 -14.33 -12.65 -2.01
N ILE A 131 -14.73 -13.02 -3.21
CA ILE A 131 -15.12 -12.10 -4.28
C ILE A 131 -16.63 -11.93 -4.24
N ARG A 132 -17.09 -10.68 -4.20
CA ARG A 132 -18.47 -10.33 -4.46
C ARG A 132 -18.66 -10.22 -5.97
N VAL A 133 -19.59 -11.01 -6.50
CA VAL A 133 -20.06 -10.93 -7.89
C VAL A 133 -21.47 -10.39 -7.86
N VAL A 134 -21.70 -9.27 -8.54
CA VAL A 134 -22.97 -8.54 -8.48
C VAL A 134 -23.47 -8.35 -9.90
N GLU A 135 -24.43 -9.18 -10.29
CA GLU A 135 -25.20 -8.97 -11.51
C GLU A 135 -26.24 -7.87 -11.26
N LEU A 136 -26.12 -6.76 -11.98
CA LEU A 136 -27.04 -5.64 -11.87
C LEU A 136 -28.34 -5.96 -12.60
N SER A 137 -29.46 -5.48 -12.05
CA SER A 137 -30.76 -5.54 -12.73
C SER A 137 -30.71 -4.79 -14.07
N ALA A 138 -31.68 -5.00 -14.96
CA ALA A 138 -31.76 -4.24 -16.21
C ALA A 138 -31.81 -2.72 -15.95
N TRP A 139 -32.54 -2.30 -14.92
CA TRP A 139 -32.61 -0.91 -14.47
C TRP A 139 -31.26 -0.38 -14.00
N ASP A 140 -30.61 -1.08 -13.06
CA ASP A 140 -29.33 -0.65 -12.49
C ASP A 140 -28.21 -0.69 -13.54
N SER A 141 -28.25 -1.65 -14.45
CA SER A 141 -27.33 -1.74 -15.59
C SER A 141 -27.46 -0.53 -16.50
N GLN A 142 -28.69 -0.08 -16.79
CA GLN A 142 -28.91 1.10 -17.61
C GLN A 142 -28.44 2.38 -16.91
N LEU A 143 -28.70 2.51 -15.61
CA LEU A 143 -28.18 3.63 -14.82
C LEU A 143 -26.64 3.62 -14.81
N TRP A 144 -26.02 2.47 -14.58
CA TRP A 144 -24.57 2.30 -14.55
C TRP A 144 -23.89 2.77 -15.83
N ARG A 145 -24.45 2.43 -16.99
CA ARG A 145 -23.96 2.85 -18.31
C ARG A 145 -23.94 4.37 -18.50
N TRP A 146 -24.79 5.10 -17.78
CA TRP A 146 -24.81 6.56 -17.81
C TRP A 146 -23.82 7.22 -16.83
N ILE A 147 -23.26 6.46 -15.88
CA ILE A 147 -22.29 6.95 -14.90
C ILE A 147 -20.90 6.98 -15.54
N ASP A 148 -20.51 8.17 -16.00
CA ASP A 148 -19.25 8.45 -16.72
C ASP A 148 -18.24 9.25 -15.88
N GLY A 149 -18.58 9.58 -14.63
CA GLY A 149 -17.78 10.47 -13.78
C GLY A 149 -17.91 11.95 -14.13
N GLU A 150 -18.81 12.34 -15.04
CA GLU A 150 -19.00 13.72 -15.48
C GLU A 150 -20.46 14.20 -15.30
N THR A 151 -21.43 13.34 -15.62
CA THR A 151 -22.87 13.63 -15.55
C THR A 151 -23.33 13.72 -14.08
N LYS A 152 -24.06 14.77 -13.70
CA LYS A 152 -24.63 14.89 -12.34
C LYS A 152 -25.84 13.98 -12.14
N VAL A 153 -26.18 13.69 -10.88
CA VAL A 153 -27.35 12.88 -10.53
C VAL A 153 -28.66 13.47 -11.07
N GLU A 154 -28.86 14.78 -11.01
CA GLU A 154 -30.05 15.44 -11.59
C GLU A 154 -30.20 15.14 -13.10
N ASP A 155 -29.10 15.18 -13.85
CA ASP A 155 -29.10 14.89 -15.29
C ASP A 155 -29.26 13.39 -15.57
N LEU A 156 -28.72 12.52 -14.70
CA LEU A 156 -28.95 11.07 -14.79
C LEU A 156 -30.42 10.72 -14.62
N ILE A 157 -31.13 11.40 -13.73
CA ILE A 157 -32.58 11.21 -13.54
C ILE A 157 -33.33 11.54 -14.83
N GLU A 158 -33.01 12.67 -15.48
CA GLU A 158 -33.64 13.03 -16.76
C GLU A 158 -33.33 12.01 -17.86
N LYS A 159 -32.08 11.54 -17.95
CA LYS A 159 -31.69 10.48 -18.89
C LYS A 159 -32.49 9.20 -18.64
N MET A 160 -32.62 8.79 -17.37
CA MET A 160 -33.36 7.59 -16.98
C MET A 160 -34.86 7.71 -17.27
N ARG A 161 -35.48 8.89 -17.12
CA ARG A 161 -36.88 9.10 -17.54
C ARG A 161 -37.12 8.83 -19.02
N GLY A 162 -36.11 9.06 -19.86
CA GLY A 162 -36.16 8.82 -21.29
C GLY A 162 -35.95 7.36 -21.71
N VAL A 163 -35.55 6.48 -20.80
CA VAL A 163 -35.32 5.05 -21.10
C VAL A 163 -36.66 4.33 -21.29
N GLU A 164 -36.77 3.54 -22.36
CA GLU A 164 -37.97 2.74 -22.64
C GLU A 164 -38.28 1.79 -21.47
N GLY A 165 -39.54 1.77 -21.03
CA GLY A 165 -39.98 0.96 -19.88
C GLY A 165 -39.78 1.63 -18.52
N SER A 166 -39.26 2.86 -18.47
CA SER A 166 -39.15 3.59 -17.22
C SER A 166 -40.51 3.94 -16.61
N PRO A 167 -40.64 3.94 -15.28
CA PRO A 167 -41.86 4.35 -14.61
C PRO A 167 -42.26 5.78 -14.96
N THR A 168 -43.56 6.05 -15.07
CA THR A 168 -44.10 7.38 -15.36
C THR A 168 -43.95 8.38 -14.21
N SER A 169 -43.63 7.90 -13.01
CA SER A 169 -43.36 8.70 -11.80
C SER A 169 -42.39 7.96 -10.87
N GLY A 170 -41.76 8.67 -9.94
CA GLY A 170 -40.84 8.05 -8.95
C GLY A 170 -39.44 7.67 -9.48
N VAL A 171 -39.07 8.11 -10.68
CA VAL A 171 -37.73 7.84 -11.25
C VAL A 171 -36.61 8.41 -10.39
N GLU A 172 -36.82 9.59 -9.80
CA GLU A 172 -35.86 10.20 -8.87
C GLU A 172 -35.59 9.28 -7.67
N ASP A 173 -36.64 8.85 -6.96
CA ASP A 173 -36.51 7.94 -5.82
C ASP A 173 -35.81 6.64 -6.21
N LEU A 174 -36.14 6.07 -7.38
CA LEU A 174 -35.50 4.85 -7.87
C LEU A 174 -34.02 5.04 -8.16
N VAL A 175 -33.62 6.15 -8.81
CA VAL A 175 -32.21 6.47 -9.06
C VAL A 175 -31.47 6.67 -7.74
N LEU A 176 -32.04 7.43 -6.79
CA LEU A 176 -31.42 7.68 -5.49
C LEU A 176 -31.27 6.38 -4.67
N VAL A 177 -32.25 5.48 -4.71
CA VAL A 177 -32.18 4.15 -4.08
C VAL A 177 -31.12 3.27 -4.75
N SER A 178 -31.03 3.26 -6.08
CA SER A 178 -29.97 2.52 -6.78
C SER A 178 -28.58 3.06 -6.43
N LEU A 179 -28.39 4.38 -6.44
CA LEU A 179 -27.13 5.01 -6.08
C LEU A 179 -26.74 4.76 -4.62
N SER A 180 -27.67 4.91 -3.67
CA SER A 180 -27.37 4.68 -2.25
C SER A 180 -26.90 3.25 -2.00
N ARG A 181 -27.49 2.25 -2.67
CA ARG A 181 -27.06 0.85 -2.58
C ARG A 181 -25.65 0.62 -3.14
N LEU A 182 -25.34 1.26 -4.27
CA LEU A 182 -24.02 1.15 -4.91
C LEU A 182 -22.92 1.92 -4.13
N ILE A 183 -23.29 2.98 -3.41
CA ILE A 183 -22.38 3.79 -2.60
C ILE A 183 -22.17 3.19 -1.20
N HIS A 184 -23.16 2.49 -0.65
CA HIS A 184 -23.14 1.94 0.72
C HIS A 184 -21.80 1.27 1.10
N CYS A 185 -21.39 1.36 2.37
CA CYS A 185 -20.11 0.85 2.87
C CYS A 185 -19.89 -0.65 2.61
N ASP A 186 -20.97 -1.41 2.44
CA ASP A 186 -20.91 -2.82 2.10
C ASP A 186 -20.45 -3.03 0.65
N MET A 187 -20.73 -2.08 -0.25
CA MET A 187 -20.46 -2.19 -1.68
C MET A 187 -19.29 -1.33 -2.11
N GLN A 188 -19.31 -0.03 -1.77
CA GLN A 188 -18.32 0.98 -2.13
C GLN A 188 -17.96 0.99 -3.62
N VAL A 189 -18.90 0.70 -4.52
CA VAL A 189 -18.64 0.64 -5.97
C VAL A 189 -18.77 2.00 -6.64
N LEU A 190 -19.46 2.94 -6.01
CA LEU A 190 -19.57 4.34 -6.40
C LEU A 190 -19.22 5.28 -5.26
N LYS A 191 -18.80 6.50 -5.61
CA LYS A 191 -18.69 7.64 -4.70
C LYS A 191 -19.23 8.89 -5.36
N LEU A 192 -19.70 9.85 -4.57
CA LEU A 192 -20.17 11.14 -5.09
C LEU A 192 -19.09 12.21 -4.95
N SER A 193 -18.95 13.01 -5.98
CA SER A 193 -18.04 14.16 -6.02
C SER A 193 -18.82 15.44 -6.29
N THR A 194 -18.43 16.53 -5.65
CA THR A 194 -18.96 17.86 -5.95
C THR A 194 -18.45 18.43 -7.28
N LYS A 195 -17.45 17.78 -7.88
CA LYS A 195 -16.84 18.16 -9.16
C LYS A 195 -16.71 16.94 -10.08
N PRO A 196 -16.80 17.12 -11.41
CA PRO A 196 -16.55 16.05 -12.37
C PRO A 196 -15.14 15.44 -12.23
N ALA A 197 -15.01 14.14 -12.51
CA ALA A 197 -13.77 13.38 -12.39
C ALA A 197 -12.63 13.95 -13.24
N SER A 198 -12.96 14.48 -14.43
CA SER A 198 -12.03 15.22 -15.31
C SER A 198 -11.30 16.37 -14.61
N THR A 199 -11.90 17.00 -13.60
CA THR A 199 -11.29 18.08 -12.82
C THR A 199 -10.00 17.65 -12.11
N PHE A 200 -9.91 16.35 -11.79
CA PHE A 200 -8.78 15.78 -11.05
C PHE A 200 -7.74 15.11 -11.97
N LYS A 201 -8.07 14.88 -13.25
CA LYS A 201 -7.13 14.29 -14.22
C LYS A 201 -5.84 15.13 -14.30
N HIS A 202 -4.70 14.46 -14.36
CA HIS A 202 -3.34 15.03 -14.41
C HIS A 202 -2.84 15.75 -13.15
N ARG A 203 -3.61 15.79 -12.05
CA ARG A 203 -3.12 16.32 -10.78
C ARG A 203 -2.54 15.19 -9.94
N ARG A 204 -1.21 15.06 -9.90
CA ARG A 204 -0.48 14.03 -9.13
C ARG A 204 -0.94 13.93 -7.65
N HIS A 205 -1.43 15.03 -7.07
CA HIS A 205 -1.99 15.12 -5.71
C HIS A 205 -3.35 15.86 -5.63
N GLY A 206 -4.16 15.85 -6.70
CA GLY A 206 -5.39 16.66 -6.76
C GLY A 206 -6.71 15.92 -6.55
N THR A 207 -6.73 14.60 -6.65
CA THR A 207 -7.95 13.81 -6.42
C THR A 207 -8.23 13.73 -4.92
N PRO A 208 -9.44 14.08 -4.45
CA PRO A 208 -9.82 13.90 -3.05
C PRO A 208 -9.51 12.49 -2.56
N PRO A 209 -8.84 12.30 -1.40
CA PRO A 209 -8.42 10.98 -0.92
C PRO A 209 -9.56 9.99 -0.81
N TYR A 210 -10.74 10.44 -0.39
CA TYR A 210 -11.92 9.58 -0.28
C TYR A 210 -12.32 8.97 -1.64
N LEU A 211 -12.11 9.64 -2.78
CA LEU A 211 -12.48 9.07 -4.10
C LEU A 211 -11.60 7.91 -4.53
N ILE A 212 -10.38 7.80 -3.98
CA ILE A 212 -9.39 6.78 -4.37
C ILE A 212 -9.12 5.75 -3.28
N SER A 213 -9.70 5.93 -2.09
CA SER A 213 -9.56 4.99 -0.98
C SER A 213 -10.74 4.01 -0.93
N SER A 214 -10.46 2.71 -0.99
CA SER A 214 -11.35 1.72 -0.37
C SER A 214 -11.21 1.84 1.15
N MET A 215 -12.25 1.52 1.91
CA MET A 215 -12.19 1.49 3.37
C MET A 215 -12.36 0.03 3.86
N PRO A 216 -11.26 -0.74 3.96
CA PRO A 216 -11.27 -2.15 4.30
C PRO A 216 -11.21 -2.43 5.82
N TYR A 217 -11.59 -1.45 6.63
CA TYR A 217 -11.38 -1.43 8.08
C TYR A 217 -12.47 -2.20 8.83
N GLU A 218 -12.23 -2.50 10.10
CA GLU A 218 -13.20 -3.18 10.97
C GLU A 218 -14.41 -2.28 11.18
N LYS A 219 -15.62 -2.75 10.84
CA LYS A 219 -16.86 -2.02 11.12
C LYS A 219 -17.21 -2.13 12.61
N ILE A 220 -17.20 -1.01 13.34
CA ILE A 220 -17.45 -0.94 14.79
C ILE A 220 -18.75 -0.19 15.15
N THR A 221 -19.62 0.03 14.16
CA THR A 221 -20.86 0.80 14.34
C THR A 221 -21.77 0.23 15.43
N ALA A 222 -21.89 -1.10 15.49
CA ALA A 222 -22.70 -1.77 16.52
C ALA A 222 -22.13 -1.56 17.92
N SER A 223 -20.80 -1.53 18.06
CA SER A 223 -20.13 -1.26 19.34
C SER A 223 -20.37 0.16 19.83
N ILE A 224 -20.45 1.13 18.90
CA ILE A 224 -20.69 2.54 19.24
C ILE A 224 -22.17 2.82 19.53
N ARG A 225 -23.08 2.28 18.71
CA ARG A 225 -24.53 2.62 18.76
C ARG A 225 -25.40 1.63 19.51
N GLY A 226 -24.87 0.45 19.83
CA GLY A 226 -25.65 -0.69 20.36
C GLY A 226 -26.52 -1.40 19.32
N ALA A 227 -26.46 -1.00 18.04
CA ALA A 227 -27.17 -1.65 16.94
C ALA A 227 -26.39 -1.54 15.62
N ALA A 228 -26.47 -2.57 14.79
CA ALA A 228 -25.88 -2.56 13.46
C ALA A 228 -26.76 -1.79 12.47
N THR A 229 -26.13 -1.07 11.55
CA THR A 229 -26.80 -0.51 10.37
C THR A 229 -27.26 -1.66 9.45
N PRO A 230 -28.46 -1.59 8.85
CA PRO A 230 -28.91 -2.59 7.89
C PRO A 230 -27.89 -2.80 6.77
N SER A 231 -27.60 -4.06 6.43
CA SER A 231 -26.73 -4.36 5.30
C SER A 231 -27.47 -4.17 3.98
N VAL A 232 -26.71 -3.87 2.93
CA VAL A 232 -27.22 -3.80 1.56
C VAL A 232 -26.84 -5.06 0.80
N SER A 233 -27.81 -5.65 0.10
CA SER A 233 -27.60 -6.77 -0.82
C SER A 233 -28.25 -6.51 -2.18
N PHE A 234 -27.81 -7.25 -3.19
CA PHE A 234 -28.43 -7.30 -4.51
C PHE A 234 -28.97 -8.71 -4.74
N ALA A 235 -30.11 -8.81 -5.44
CA ALA A 235 -30.75 -10.11 -5.67
C ALA A 235 -29.83 -11.09 -6.43
N GLY A 236 -29.02 -10.58 -7.37
CA GLY A 236 -28.00 -11.33 -8.11
C GLY A 236 -26.61 -11.36 -7.45
N MET A 237 -26.50 -10.98 -6.18
CA MET A 237 -25.21 -10.99 -5.49
C MET A 237 -24.79 -12.40 -5.08
N GLN A 238 -23.55 -12.75 -5.37
CA GLN A 238 -22.90 -13.98 -4.93
C GLN A 238 -21.60 -13.65 -4.19
N LEU A 239 -21.33 -14.40 -3.12
CA LEU A 239 -20.04 -14.41 -2.43
C LEU A 239 -19.31 -15.68 -2.83
N VAL A 240 -18.21 -15.54 -3.56
CA VAL A 240 -17.41 -16.66 -4.02
C VAL A 240 -16.12 -16.74 -3.20
N PRO A 241 -15.86 -17.85 -2.48
CA PRO A 241 -14.63 -17.98 -1.71
C PRO A 241 -13.41 -18.03 -2.64
N ILE A 242 -12.31 -17.43 -2.18
CA ILE A 242 -10.99 -17.56 -2.77
C ILE A 242 -10.30 -18.72 -2.07
N ASP A 243 -9.66 -19.58 -2.85
CA ASP A 243 -8.89 -20.72 -2.34
C ASP A 243 -7.78 -20.27 -1.36
N ASP A 244 -7.63 -20.97 -0.23
CA ASP A 244 -6.69 -20.61 0.83
C ASP A 244 -5.23 -20.70 0.39
N GLU A 245 -4.88 -21.68 -0.45
CA GLU A 245 -3.53 -21.81 -1.02
C GLU A 245 -3.24 -20.63 -1.95
N LEU A 246 -4.24 -20.22 -2.74
CA LEU A 246 -4.15 -19.04 -3.59
C LEU A 246 -4.02 -17.73 -2.79
N LEU A 247 -4.72 -17.60 -1.67
CA LEU A 247 -4.57 -16.46 -0.76
C LEU A 247 -3.17 -16.41 -0.14
N ALA A 248 -2.65 -17.56 0.32
CA ALA A 248 -1.30 -17.66 0.87
C ALA A 248 -0.25 -17.29 -0.20
N ARG A 249 -0.41 -17.77 -1.43
CA ARG A 249 0.47 -17.44 -2.56
C ARG A 249 0.39 -15.96 -2.93
N ASP A 250 -0.80 -15.34 -2.96
CA ASP A 250 -0.94 -13.92 -3.25
C ASP A 250 -0.16 -13.01 -2.29
N GLY A 251 -0.02 -13.42 -1.03
CA GLY A 251 0.82 -12.74 -0.04
C GLY A 251 2.31 -12.86 -0.36
N ALA A 252 2.76 -14.04 -0.79
CA ALA A 252 4.16 -14.30 -1.13
C ALA A 252 4.60 -13.79 -2.51
N GLU A 253 3.66 -13.70 -3.47
CA GLU A 253 3.92 -13.43 -4.90
C GLU A 253 3.72 -11.95 -5.30
N ASN A 254 3.50 -11.03 -4.36
CA ASN A 254 3.46 -9.58 -4.65
C ASN A 254 4.85 -8.93 -4.66
N ARG A 255 5.82 -9.62 -5.27
CA ARG A 255 7.23 -9.24 -5.27
C ARG A 255 7.71 -8.97 -6.68
N PHE A 256 8.63 -8.03 -6.84
CA PHE A 256 9.27 -7.71 -8.12
C PHE A 256 9.82 -8.99 -8.77
N GLY A 257 10.51 -9.83 -7.99
CA GLY A 257 11.09 -11.06 -8.50
C GLY A 257 10.08 -12.08 -9.06
N THR A 258 8.88 -12.15 -8.48
CA THR A 258 7.81 -13.03 -8.99
C THR A 258 7.15 -12.43 -10.22
N LEU A 259 6.87 -11.11 -10.21
CA LEU A 259 6.19 -10.44 -11.32
C LEU A 259 7.00 -10.49 -12.63
N PHE A 260 8.33 -10.46 -12.53
CA PHE A 260 9.25 -10.52 -13.66
C PHE A 260 10.04 -11.84 -13.72
N SER A 261 9.46 -12.92 -13.18
CA SER A 261 10.07 -14.26 -13.17
C SER A 261 10.18 -14.91 -14.56
N LYS A 262 9.35 -14.47 -15.52
CA LYS A 262 9.36 -14.90 -16.91
C LYS A 262 10.04 -13.85 -17.80
N PRO A 263 10.59 -14.23 -18.97
CA PRO A 263 11.08 -13.30 -19.98
C PRO A 263 10.10 -12.17 -20.24
N HIS A 264 10.57 -10.92 -20.15
CA HIS A 264 9.69 -9.76 -20.24
C HIS A 264 10.30 -8.67 -21.12
N SER A 265 9.49 -8.05 -21.98
CA SER A 265 9.94 -7.01 -22.93
C SER A 265 10.57 -5.80 -22.24
N ALA A 266 10.03 -5.39 -21.09
CA ALA A 266 10.61 -4.33 -20.27
C ALA A 266 12.03 -4.62 -19.74
N LEU A 267 12.45 -5.88 -19.74
CA LEU A 267 13.80 -6.35 -19.40
C LEU A 267 14.58 -6.80 -20.66
N GLY A 268 14.19 -6.33 -21.85
CA GLY A 268 14.85 -6.72 -23.10
C GLY A 268 14.65 -8.19 -23.47
N GLY A 269 13.61 -8.84 -22.96
CA GLY A 269 13.38 -10.28 -23.14
C GLY A 269 14.08 -11.17 -22.11
N GLU A 270 14.76 -10.60 -21.12
CA GLU A 270 15.33 -11.34 -20.00
C GLU A 270 14.29 -11.56 -18.88
N THR A 271 14.60 -12.50 -18.00
CA THR A 271 13.95 -12.63 -16.68
C THR A 271 14.61 -11.66 -15.69
N TYR A 272 13.95 -11.36 -14.58
CA TYR A 272 14.55 -10.56 -13.50
C TYR A 272 15.87 -11.17 -13.00
N GLY A 273 15.88 -12.47 -12.66
CA GLY A 273 17.08 -13.15 -12.18
C GLY A 273 18.22 -13.15 -13.21
N GLY A 274 17.90 -13.27 -14.51
CA GLY A 274 18.88 -13.18 -15.59
C GLY A 274 19.46 -11.77 -15.77
N ALA A 275 18.60 -10.75 -15.75
CA ALA A 275 19.03 -9.35 -15.80
C ALA A 275 19.91 -8.98 -14.59
N LEU A 276 19.55 -9.46 -13.40
CA LEU A 276 20.32 -9.26 -12.17
C LEU A 276 21.71 -9.91 -12.27
N LEU A 277 21.81 -11.16 -12.74
CA LEU A 277 23.10 -11.82 -12.98
C LEU A 277 23.99 -10.99 -13.92
N ASN A 278 23.44 -10.54 -15.05
CA ASN A 278 24.18 -9.74 -16.03
C ASN A 278 24.69 -8.43 -15.41
N TRP A 279 23.87 -7.76 -14.62
CA TRP A 279 24.27 -6.53 -13.92
C TRP A 279 25.38 -6.78 -12.90
N ILE A 280 25.26 -7.84 -12.09
CA ILE A 280 26.29 -8.21 -11.09
C ILE A 280 27.62 -8.51 -11.77
N ASP A 281 27.62 -9.35 -12.81
CA ASP A 281 28.85 -9.74 -13.53
C ASP A 281 29.51 -8.54 -14.22
N ALA A 282 28.70 -7.58 -14.71
CA ALA A 282 29.20 -6.32 -15.28
C ALA A 282 29.82 -5.37 -14.25
N LYS A 283 29.38 -5.41 -12.98
CA LYS A 283 29.95 -4.60 -11.90
C LYS A 283 31.24 -5.20 -11.36
N GLN A 284 31.29 -6.52 -11.23
CA GLN A 284 32.46 -7.25 -10.78
C GLN A 284 32.38 -8.70 -11.24
N ALA A 285 33.42 -9.13 -11.97
CA ALA A 285 33.50 -10.47 -12.52
C ALA A 285 33.33 -11.54 -11.42
N LEU A 286 32.45 -12.49 -11.67
CA LEU A 286 32.19 -13.59 -10.73
C LEU A 286 33.38 -14.57 -10.68
N PRO A 287 33.90 -14.93 -9.49
CA PRO A 287 35.00 -15.88 -9.34
C PRO A 287 34.58 -17.30 -9.74
N GLN A 288 35.57 -18.18 -9.94
CA GLN A 288 35.36 -19.60 -10.25
C GLN A 288 36.29 -20.45 -9.36
N PRO A 289 35.76 -21.30 -8.45
CA PRO A 289 34.35 -21.60 -8.19
C PRO A 289 33.57 -20.42 -7.60
N LEU A 290 32.23 -20.49 -7.63
CA LEU A 290 31.35 -19.44 -7.13
C LEU A 290 30.45 -19.95 -6.00
N ARG A 291 30.46 -19.27 -4.86
CA ARG A 291 29.59 -19.57 -3.72
C ARG A 291 28.60 -18.43 -3.51
N ILE A 292 27.33 -18.74 -3.68
CA ILE A 292 26.21 -17.80 -3.55
C ILE A 292 25.42 -18.13 -2.29
N LEU A 293 25.13 -17.12 -1.48
CA LEU A 293 24.14 -17.18 -0.41
C LEU A 293 22.98 -16.26 -0.78
N GLU A 294 21.76 -16.74 -0.74
CA GLU A 294 20.56 -15.92 -0.82
C GLU A 294 19.80 -15.97 0.51
N VAL A 295 19.56 -14.80 1.10
CA VAL A 295 18.81 -14.66 2.36
C VAL A 295 17.40 -14.17 2.05
N GLY A 296 16.40 -14.97 2.41
CA GLY A 296 14.99 -14.60 2.24
C GLY A 296 14.47 -14.68 0.80
N GLY A 297 14.81 -15.73 0.06
CA GLY A 297 14.51 -15.87 -1.38
C GLY A 297 13.04 -16.09 -1.79
N GLY A 298 12.09 -15.85 -0.89
CA GLY A 298 10.66 -16.08 -1.13
C GLY A 298 10.38 -17.47 -1.74
N PRO A 299 9.51 -17.57 -2.77
CA PRO A 299 9.24 -18.83 -3.48
C PRO A 299 10.40 -19.39 -4.35
N GLY A 300 11.52 -18.67 -4.46
CA GLY A 300 12.69 -19.08 -5.25
C GLY A 300 12.66 -18.72 -6.73
N ASP A 301 11.73 -17.86 -7.18
CA ASP A 301 11.59 -17.49 -8.59
C ASP A 301 12.85 -16.78 -9.14
N MET A 302 13.40 -15.82 -8.39
CA MET A 302 14.63 -15.12 -8.77
C MET A 302 15.82 -16.08 -8.84
N ALA A 303 16.02 -16.92 -7.82
CA ALA A 303 17.12 -17.89 -7.76
C ALA A 303 17.08 -18.87 -8.94
N ASN A 304 15.89 -19.40 -9.26
CA ASN A 304 15.70 -20.29 -10.41
C ASN A 304 16.02 -19.58 -11.73
N ALA A 305 15.52 -18.36 -11.93
CA ALA A 305 15.82 -17.56 -13.12
C ALA A 305 17.32 -17.23 -13.26
N PHE A 306 17.96 -16.85 -12.15
CA PHE A 306 19.39 -16.57 -12.07
C PHE A 306 20.22 -17.79 -12.44
N LEU A 307 19.94 -18.95 -11.85
CA LEU A 307 20.67 -20.19 -12.12
C LEU A 307 20.45 -20.72 -13.54
N ASN A 308 19.25 -20.55 -14.10
CA ASN A 308 19.01 -20.87 -15.51
C ASN A 308 19.86 -19.99 -16.44
N LYS A 309 19.92 -18.68 -16.18
CA LYS A 309 20.78 -17.78 -16.96
C LYS A 309 22.26 -18.13 -16.81
N LEU A 310 22.70 -18.46 -15.59
CA LEU A 310 24.09 -18.84 -15.32
C LEU A 310 24.46 -20.13 -16.07
N LYS A 311 23.57 -21.13 -16.04
CA LYS A 311 23.73 -22.40 -16.75
C LYS A 311 23.82 -22.22 -18.26
N GLU A 312 23.00 -21.32 -18.82
CA GLU A 312 22.97 -21.03 -20.25
C GLU A 312 24.20 -20.23 -20.71
N SER A 313 24.52 -19.15 -20.01
CA SER A 313 25.54 -18.18 -20.44
C SER A 313 26.96 -18.53 -20.00
N ARG A 314 27.12 -19.23 -18.86
CA ARG A 314 28.41 -19.62 -18.28
C ARG A 314 28.37 -21.05 -17.70
N PRO A 315 28.20 -22.08 -18.55
CA PRO A 315 28.02 -23.47 -18.11
C PRO A 315 29.18 -24.01 -17.24
N GLU A 316 30.43 -23.60 -17.51
CA GLU A 316 31.59 -24.02 -16.71
C GLU A 316 31.59 -23.43 -15.29
N LEU A 317 31.13 -22.18 -15.16
CA LEU A 317 30.96 -21.54 -13.87
C LEU A 317 29.81 -22.17 -13.10
N TYR A 318 28.66 -22.38 -13.76
CA TYR A 318 27.50 -23.05 -13.19
C TYR A 318 27.87 -24.43 -12.62
N ALA A 319 28.67 -25.21 -13.34
CA ALA A 319 29.12 -26.53 -12.89
C ALA A 319 29.96 -26.50 -11.60
N GLN A 320 30.55 -25.36 -11.26
CA GLN A 320 31.37 -25.13 -10.07
C GLN A 320 30.71 -24.14 -9.09
N THR A 321 29.42 -23.90 -9.27
CA THR A 321 28.65 -23.01 -8.39
C THR A 321 28.03 -23.83 -7.26
N THR A 322 28.03 -23.25 -6.06
CA THR A 322 27.17 -23.68 -4.95
C THR A 322 26.24 -22.54 -4.60
N TYR A 323 24.94 -22.80 -4.58
CA TYR A 323 23.91 -21.81 -4.26
C TYR A 323 23.19 -22.23 -2.99
N THR A 324 23.28 -21.45 -1.93
CA THR A 324 22.60 -21.72 -0.66
C THR A 324 21.45 -20.74 -0.48
N LEU A 325 20.22 -21.24 -0.47
CA LEU A 325 19.03 -20.48 -0.11
C LEU A 325 18.78 -20.63 1.39
N PHE A 326 18.70 -19.50 2.07
CA PHE A 326 18.45 -19.40 3.50
C PHE A 326 17.06 -18.79 3.73
N ALA A 327 16.09 -19.64 4.02
CA ALA A 327 14.70 -19.26 4.27
C ALA A 327 14.46 -18.96 5.76
N SER A 328 13.56 -18.02 6.03
CA SER A 328 13.10 -17.69 7.39
C SER A 328 11.96 -18.60 7.87
N SER A 329 11.32 -19.34 6.97
CA SER A 329 10.20 -20.23 7.26
C SER A 329 10.33 -21.59 6.55
N GLU A 330 9.69 -22.63 7.11
CA GLU A 330 9.64 -23.95 6.47
C GLU A 330 8.85 -23.92 5.17
N LEU A 331 7.77 -23.12 5.11
CA LEU A 331 6.91 -22.98 3.93
C LEU A 331 7.70 -22.45 2.73
N ASP A 332 8.46 -21.36 2.92
CA ASP A 332 9.31 -20.81 1.87
C ASP A 332 10.39 -21.82 1.46
N GLY A 333 10.98 -22.52 2.43
CA GLY A 333 11.97 -23.56 2.18
C GLY A 333 11.43 -24.69 1.30
N ASP A 334 10.17 -25.09 1.47
CA ASP A 334 9.55 -26.13 0.66
C ASP A 334 9.19 -25.65 -0.75
N TRP A 335 8.72 -24.41 -0.90
CA TRP A 335 8.54 -23.79 -2.22
C TRP A 335 9.85 -23.70 -3.00
N GLN A 336 10.93 -23.26 -2.33
CA GLN A 336 12.26 -23.16 -2.93
C GLN A 336 12.77 -24.53 -3.40
N LYS A 337 12.65 -25.57 -2.57
CA LYS A 337 13.04 -26.95 -2.95
C LYS A 337 12.28 -27.44 -4.18
N ALA A 338 10.96 -27.22 -4.22
CA ALA A 338 10.14 -27.61 -5.35
C ALA A 338 10.57 -26.87 -6.63
N LYS A 339 10.73 -25.54 -6.53
CA LYS A 339 11.08 -24.66 -7.64
C LYS A 339 12.47 -24.94 -8.21
N LEU A 340 13.47 -25.16 -7.36
CA LEU A 340 14.87 -25.34 -7.75
C LEU A 340 15.29 -26.82 -7.89
N SER A 341 14.34 -27.76 -7.90
CA SER A 341 14.62 -29.21 -8.04
C SER A 341 15.46 -29.59 -9.27
N GLY A 342 15.47 -28.76 -10.32
CA GLY A 342 16.30 -28.92 -11.52
C GLY A 342 17.76 -28.47 -11.39
N HIS A 343 18.16 -27.88 -10.24
CA HIS A 343 19.48 -27.30 -10.02
C HIS A 343 20.25 -28.04 -8.91
N PRO A 344 21.15 -28.97 -9.25
CA PRO A 344 21.89 -29.75 -8.26
C PRO A 344 22.90 -28.93 -7.43
N CYS A 345 23.23 -27.72 -7.89
CA CYS A 345 24.05 -26.77 -7.13
C CYS A 345 23.28 -26.06 -6.01
N ALA A 346 21.94 -26.17 -5.97
CA ALA A 346 21.11 -25.52 -4.98
C ALA A 346 21.05 -26.34 -3.68
N SER A 347 21.19 -25.65 -2.56
CA SER A 347 21.10 -26.15 -1.20
C SER A 347 20.17 -25.26 -0.39
N PHE A 348 19.46 -25.84 0.58
CA PHE A 348 18.39 -25.16 1.30
C PHE A 348 18.63 -25.26 2.80
N MET A 349 18.48 -24.13 3.48
CA MET A 349 18.57 -24.03 4.94
C MET A 349 17.42 -23.16 5.44
N VAL A 350 16.84 -23.55 6.58
CA VAL A 350 15.84 -22.75 7.28
C VAL A 350 16.44 -22.31 8.61
N GLY A 351 16.32 -21.04 8.97
CA GLY A 351 16.83 -20.56 10.25
C GLY A 351 16.66 -19.06 10.48
N ASP A 352 17.29 -18.59 11.56
CA ASP A 352 17.30 -17.19 11.96
C ASP A 352 18.39 -16.43 11.17
N PRO A 353 18.03 -15.46 10.31
CA PRO A 353 18.99 -14.70 9.50
C PRO A 353 19.91 -13.81 10.35
N MET A 354 19.60 -13.58 11.63
CA MET A 354 20.50 -12.87 12.55
C MET A 354 21.65 -13.75 13.06
N LYS A 355 21.66 -15.03 12.68
CA LYS A 355 22.63 -16.05 13.13
C LYS A 355 23.33 -16.77 11.97
N LEU A 356 23.41 -16.18 10.78
CA LEU A 356 24.01 -16.81 9.60
C LEU A 356 25.35 -17.49 9.89
N ARG A 357 26.29 -16.79 10.54
CA ARG A 357 27.63 -17.34 10.80
C ARG A 357 27.64 -18.51 11.81
N ALA A 358 26.60 -18.65 12.63
CA ALA A 358 26.49 -19.75 13.57
C ALA A 358 26.08 -21.07 12.90
N VAL A 359 25.49 -21.00 11.71
CA VAL A 359 24.89 -22.14 11.00
C VAL A 359 25.51 -22.40 9.62
N LEU A 360 26.05 -21.37 8.97
CA LEU A 360 26.70 -21.49 7.66
C LEU A 360 28.20 -21.73 7.80
N GLU A 361 28.71 -22.66 7.01
CA GLU A 361 30.13 -22.97 6.93
C GLU A 361 30.82 -22.26 5.76
N GLY A 362 32.02 -21.72 6.01
CA GLY A 362 32.83 -21.05 5.01
C GLY A 362 32.34 -19.64 4.66
N GLU A 363 32.87 -19.13 3.56
CA GLU A 363 32.61 -17.76 3.07
C GLU A 363 31.92 -17.82 1.71
N PHE A 364 31.23 -16.74 1.36
CA PHE A 364 30.46 -16.60 0.13
C PHE A 364 30.99 -15.42 -0.70
N ASP A 365 31.07 -15.65 -2.00
CA ASP A 365 31.57 -14.66 -2.97
C ASP A 365 30.46 -13.69 -3.38
N LEU A 366 29.21 -14.16 -3.33
CA LEU A 366 28.03 -13.37 -3.60
C LEU A 366 26.97 -13.63 -2.53
N VAL A 367 26.51 -12.57 -1.87
CA VAL A 367 25.34 -12.63 -0.97
C VAL A 367 24.20 -11.82 -1.58
N LEU A 368 23.04 -12.43 -1.75
CA LEU A 368 21.83 -11.80 -2.28
C LEU A 368 20.78 -11.67 -1.18
N CYS A 369 20.13 -10.51 -1.10
CA CYS A 369 18.96 -10.28 -0.25
C CYS A 369 17.96 -9.48 -1.07
N ASN A 370 16.94 -10.16 -1.60
CA ASN A 370 15.94 -9.56 -2.47
C ASN A 370 14.58 -9.52 -1.78
N GLU A 371 14.07 -8.32 -1.53
CA GLU A 371 12.73 -8.05 -0.99
C GLU A 371 12.49 -8.74 0.36
N PHE A 372 13.52 -8.87 1.19
CA PHE A 372 13.43 -9.52 2.50
C PHE A 372 13.74 -8.61 3.67
N ALA A 373 14.60 -7.61 3.47
CA ALA A 373 15.12 -6.80 4.56
C ALA A 373 14.06 -5.88 5.18
N ALA A 374 13.00 -5.53 4.43
CA ALA A 374 11.86 -4.76 4.94
C ALA A 374 10.98 -5.55 5.92
N ASP A 375 11.04 -6.88 5.88
CA ASP A 375 10.29 -7.78 6.77
C ASP A 375 11.01 -8.01 8.11
N LEU A 376 12.22 -7.46 8.26
CA LEU A 376 13.00 -7.54 9.49
C LEU A 376 12.62 -6.43 10.49
N ASP A 377 12.92 -6.68 11.77
CA ASP A 377 12.59 -5.76 12.86
C ASP A 377 12.96 -4.29 12.58
N ALA A 378 11.98 -3.41 12.82
CA ALA A 378 12.21 -1.98 12.96
C ALA A 378 11.78 -1.54 14.37
N ALA A 379 12.44 -0.51 14.89
CA ALA A 379 12.18 0.01 16.24
C ALA A 379 11.77 1.48 16.17
N MET A 380 10.75 1.87 16.93
CA MET A 380 10.42 3.27 17.11
C MET A 380 11.49 3.94 17.99
N VAL A 381 11.94 5.12 17.57
CA VAL A 381 12.90 5.96 18.28
C VAL A 381 12.32 7.35 18.43
N ARG A 382 12.39 7.89 19.64
CA ARG A 382 12.02 9.25 19.98
C ARG A 382 13.28 10.05 20.34
N LYS A 383 13.43 11.20 19.68
CA LYS A 383 14.42 12.21 20.02
C LYS A 383 13.92 13.03 21.20
N LEU A 384 14.68 13.05 22.29
CA LEU A 384 14.44 14.00 23.37
C LEU A 384 15.12 15.31 22.99
N SER A 385 14.33 16.37 22.87
CA SER A 385 14.87 17.71 22.89
C SER A 385 15.59 17.90 24.22
N PRO A 386 16.78 18.54 24.25
CA PRO A 386 17.31 19.03 25.51
C PRO A 386 16.23 19.94 26.10
N GLU A 387 15.77 19.64 27.32
CA GLU A 387 15.08 20.65 28.12
C GLU A 387 16.04 21.84 28.16
N ILE A 388 15.62 22.96 27.57
CA ILE A 388 16.23 24.23 27.90
C ILE A 388 15.87 24.39 29.37
N GLU A 389 16.82 24.13 30.27
CA GLU A 389 16.71 24.66 31.63
C GLU A 389 16.46 26.16 31.43
N GLU A 390 15.24 26.61 31.74
CA GLU A 390 14.93 28.03 31.84
C GLU A 390 15.92 28.56 32.90
N GLU A 391 17.01 29.18 32.44
CA GLU A 391 17.87 29.94 33.32
C GLU A 391 16.99 31.04 33.90
N ASP A 392 16.63 30.89 35.17
CA ASP A 392 16.00 31.91 35.99
C ASP A 392 16.75 33.23 35.76
N GLU A 393 16.06 34.20 35.15
CA GLU A 393 16.56 35.56 34.97
C GLU A 393 16.65 36.25 36.34
N ASP A 394 17.73 36.03 37.08
CA ASP A 394 18.11 36.87 38.23
C ASP A 394 19.50 37.49 38.02
N GLU A 395 19.44 38.72 37.48
CA GLU A 395 20.26 39.91 37.76
C GLU A 395 21.81 39.87 37.77
N GLU A 396 22.34 40.62 36.80
CA GLU A 396 23.44 41.59 36.89
C GLU A 396 24.89 41.14 37.21
N GLY A 397 25.69 41.08 36.13
CA GLY A 397 26.97 41.80 36.08
C GLY A 397 28.25 40.97 35.90
N GLY A 398 28.93 41.15 34.77
CA GLY A 398 30.38 40.91 34.68
C GLY A 398 30.89 40.21 33.42
N GLU A 399 31.52 41.01 32.55
CA GLU A 399 32.47 40.73 31.47
C GLU A 399 32.85 39.27 31.08
N SER A 400 32.69 39.01 29.77
CA SER A 400 33.60 38.28 28.88
C SER A 400 34.03 36.86 29.29
N SER A 401 33.37 35.85 28.72
CA SER A 401 34.09 34.70 28.17
C SER A 401 33.47 34.20 26.87
N THR A 402 34.33 34.05 25.87
CA THR A 402 34.08 33.44 24.57
C THR A 402 33.94 31.92 24.68
N ASN A 403 33.09 31.35 23.82
CA ASN A 403 32.97 29.93 23.45
C ASN A 403 32.37 28.97 24.49
N GLY A 404 31.07 28.70 24.33
CA GLY A 404 30.40 27.61 25.03
C GLY A 404 28.98 27.35 24.52
N LYS A 405 28.72 27.30 23.21
CA LYS A 405 27.53 26.57 22.72
C LYS A 405 27.76 25.09 23.00
N GLN A 406 27.44 24.64 24.21
CA GLN A 406 27.35 23.23 24.55
C GLN A 406 26.19 22.69 23.69
N LYS A 407 26.53 22.16 22.51
CA LYS A 407 25.59 21.48 21.64
C LYS A 407 25.12 20.27 22.45
N GLY A 408 23.94 20.37 23.06
CA GLY A 408 23.33 19.27 23.81
C GLY A 408 23.44 18.02 22.95
N ARG A 409 24.02 16.95 23.49
CA ARG A 409 24.04 15.67 22.77
C ARG A 409 22.60 15.23 22.66
N ASP A 410 22.13 15.05 21.43
CA ASP A 410 20.82 14.47 21.18
C ASP A 410 20.69 13.18 22.00
N THR A 411 19.69 13.15 22.87
CA THR A 411 19.39 11.99 23.71
C THR A 411 18.22 11.27 23.06
N PHE A 412 18.31 9.94 22.98
CA PHE A 412 17.30 9.12 22.32
C PHE A 412 16.70 8.15 23.32
N ILE A 413 15.38 7.98 23.26
CA ILE A 413 14.67 6.84 23.84
C ILE A 413 14.18 6.01 22.66
N GLY A 414 14.38 4.70 22.69
CA GLY A 414 13.92 3.84 21.61
C GLY A 414 13.60 2.44 22.09
N GLU A 415 12.80 1.73 21.31
CA GLU A 415 12.43 0.36 21.58
C GLU A 415 13.62 -0.58 21.46
N GLY A 416 13.65 -1.63 22.29
CA GLY A 416 14.67 -2.66 22.26
C GLY A 416 16.10 -2.10 22.41
N ASP A 417 16.99 -2.47 21.49
CA ASP A 417 18.40 -2.04 21.46
C ASP A 417 18.69 -0.96 20.41
N SER A 418 17.65 -0.30 19.88
CA SER A 418 17.78 0.73 18.84
C SER A 418 18.77 1.84 19.21
N VAL A 419 18.72 2.34 20.44
CA VAL A 419 19.64 3.36 20.96
C VAL A 419 21.09 2.86 20.95
N HIS A 420 21.32 1.58 21.28
CA HIS A 420 22.66 0.99 21.20
C HIS A 420 23.17 0.93 19.75
N VAL A 421 22.31 0.56 18.80
CA VAL A 421 22.64 0.52 17.37
C VAL A 421 23.04 1.91 16.86
N ILE A 422 22.28 2.95 17.24
CA ILE A 422 22.58 4.35 16.90
C ILE A 422 23.99 4.72 17.34
N PHE A 423 24.35 4.45 18.60
CA PHE A 423 25.67 4.80 19.13
C PHE A 423 26.79 3.91 18.59
N LYS A 424 26.56 2.61 18.42
CA LYS A 424 27.55 1.65 17.89
C LYS A 424 28.07 2.07 16.52
N TYR A 425 27.15 2.53 15.66
CA TYR A 425 27.49 2.94 14.29
C TYR A 425 27.64 4.46 14.13
N ALA A 426 27.30 5.24 15.16
CA ALA A 426 27.22 6.70 15.11
C ALA A 426 26.43 7.17 13.89
N LEU A 427 25.18 6.70 13.80
CA LEU A 427 24.28 6.99 12.70
C LEU A 427 24.01 8.51 12.60
N PRO A 428 24.00 9.08 11.38
CA PRO A 428 23.61 10.47 11.16
C PRO A 428 22.09 10.60 11.33
N LEU A 429 21.67 11.40 12.31
CA LEU A 429 20.28 11.58 12.71
C LEU A 429 19.95 13.07 12.94
N GLU A 430 20.76 13.97 12.39
CA GLU A 430 20.57 15.41 12.55
C GLU A 430 19.25 15.89 11.92
N ASP A 431 18.81 15.23 10.84
CA ASP A 431 17.59 15.48 10.09
C ASP A 431 16.42 14.57 10.53
N SER A 432 16.59 13.80 11.61
CA SER A 432 15.53 12.90 12.09
C SER A 432 14.32 13.70 12.58
N PRO A 433 13.09 13.25 12.29
CA PRO A 433 11.90 13.70 13.01
C PRO A 433 12.02 13.45 14.52
N SER A 434 11.09 14.02 15.30
CA SER A 434 11.01 13.76 16.75
C SER A 434 10.71 12.30 17.06
N GLU A 435 9.94 11.63 16.19
CA GLU A 435 9.64 10.20 16.24
C GLU A 435 9.87 9.59 14.87
N PHE A 436 10.62 8.49 14.82
CA PHE A 436 10.94 7.81 13.58
C PHE A 436 11.23 6.32 13.81
N TYR A 437 11.07 5.52 12.77
CA TYR A 437 11.46 4.11 12.81
C TYR A 437 12.91 3.92 12.38
N LEU A 438 13.61 2.94 12.95
CA LEU A 438 14.96 2.54 12.58
C LEU A 438 14.98 1.07 12.16
N ASN A 439 15.52 0.75 10.97
CA ASN A 439 15.61 -0.63 10.46
C ASN A 439 16.69 -1.46 11.18
N ILE A 440 16.52 -1.73 12.48
CA ILE A 440 17.52 -2.43 13.30
C ILE A 440 17.84 -3.85 12.77
N GLY A 441 16.85 -4.56 12.23
CA GLY A 441 17.03 -5.89 11.65
C GLY A 441 17.86 -5.86 10.37
N ALA A 442 17.62 -4.90 9.48
CA ALA A 442 18.43 -4.72 8.27
C ALA A 442 19.89 -4.33 8.60
N ILE A 443 20.09 -3.48 9.63
CA ILE A 443 21.43 -3.15 10.12
C ILE A 443 22.15 -4.39 10.64
N ARG A 444 21.48 -5.22 11.45
CA ARG A 444 22.05 -6.47 11.97
C ARG A 444 22.32 -7.49 10.86
N LEU A 445 21.49 -7.52 9.81
CA LEU A 445 21.74 -8.35 8.64
C LEU A 445 23.07 -7.98 7.99
N LEU A 446 23.40 -6.68 7.86
CA LEU A 446 24.72 -6.25 7.35
C LEU A 446 25.88 -6.78 8.20
N GLU A 447 25.72 -6.86 9.52
CA GLU A 447 26.73 -7.47 10.40
C GLU A 447 26.92 -8.95 10.12
N GLN A 448 25.85 -9.67 9.77
CA GLN A 448 25.94 -11.08 9.43
C GLN A 448 26.53 -11.28 8.03
N ILE A 449 26.15 -10.44 7.07
CA ILE A 449 26.74 -10.42 5.72
C ILE A 449 28.24 -10.20 5.81
N ASP A 450 28.70 -9.20 6.58
CA ASP A 450 30.13 -8.95 6.81
C ASP A 450 30.86 -10.20 7.33
N LYS A 451 30.26 -10.97 8.24
CA LYS A 451 30.89 -12.18 8.80
C LYS A 451 30.98 -13.38 7.85
N VAL A 452 30.20 -13.41 6.77
CA VAL A 452 30.16 -14.54 5.83
C VAL A 452 30.70 -14.21 4.45
N LEU A 453 30.96 -12.92 4.16
CA LEU A 453 31.46 -12.48 2.87
C LEU A 453 32.96 -12.74 2.71
N SER A 454 33.36 -13.40 1.63
CA SER A 454 34.77 -13.69 1.32
C SER A 454 35.58 -12.41 1.06
N PRO A 455 36.92 -12.46 1.14
CA PRO A 455 37.80 -11.48 0.50
C PRO A 455 37.39 -11.27 -0.96
N ASP A 456 37.27 -10.00 -1.36
CA ASP A 456 36.75 -9.61 -2.68
C ASP A 456 35.30 -10.04 -2.98
N GLY A 457 34.57 -10.57 -2.00
CA GLY A 457 33.15 -10.87 -2.13
C GLY A 457 32.29 -9.61 -2.23
N GLN A 458 31.10 -9.78 -2.81
CA GLN A 458 30.09 -8.73 -2.90
C GLN A 458 28.73 -9.17 -2.35
N ALA A 459 27.97 -8.21 -1.84
CA ALA A 459 26.59 -8.43 -1.42
C ALA A 459 25.65 -7.46 -2.16
N VAL A 460 24.44 -7.91 -2.47
CA VAL A 460 23.42 -7.13 -3.17
C VAL A 460 22.14 -7.18 -2.36
N LEU A 461 21.70 -6.01 -1.90
CA LEU A 461 20.44 -5.83 -1.17
C LEU A 461 19.48 -5.06 -2.07
N ILE A 462 18.30 -5.61 -2.33
CA ILE A 462 17.27 -5.02 -3.18
C ILE A 462 15.99 -4.91 -2.37
N GLU A 463 15.45 -3.71 -2.22
CA GLU A 463 14.27 -3.47 -1.39
C GLU A 463 13.58 -2.13 -1.71
N PHE A 464 12.34 -1.97 -1.25
CA PHE A 464 11.67 -0.68 -1.15
C PHE A 464 12.37 0.25 -0.15
N GLY A 465 12.67 1.47 -0.58
CA GLY A 465 13.25 2.48 0.32
C GLY A 465 13.86 3.67 -0.41
N GLU A 466 14.52 4.52 0.37
CA GLU A 466 15.15 5.73 -0.13
C GLU A 466 16.47 6.04 0.61
N MET A 467 17.31 6.88 0.01
CA MET A 467 18.58 7.27 0.62
C MET A 467 18.42 8.18 1.84
N PHE A 468 17.39 9.02 1.84
CA PHE A 468 17.22 10.13 2.80
C PHE A 468 15.85 10.15 3.49
N HIS A 469 14.94 9.22 3.16
CA HIS A 469 13.66 9.13 3.84
C HIS A 469 13.72 8.07 4.94
N TYR A 470 13.11 8.40 6.08
CA TYR A 470 12.97 7.46 7.17
C TYR A 470 11.99 6.34 6.82
N PRO A 471 12.14 5.16 7.44
CA PRO A 471 11.30 4.00 7.22
C PRO A 471 9.81 4.31 7.38
N VAL A 472 9.04 3.95 6.35
CA VAL A 472 7.59 4.05 6.36
C VAL A 472 7.01 2.68 6.65
N ARG A 473 6.14 2.62 7.66
CA ARG A 473 5.41 1.42 8.05
C ARG A 473 4.36 1.08 6.99
N THR A 474 4.36 -0.16 6.53
CA THR A 474 3.33 -0.71 5.65
C THR A 474 2.70 -1.92 6.34
N VAL A 475 1.37 -2.01 6.31
CA VAL A 475 0.63 -3.16 6.83
C VAL A 475 0.13 -3.97 5.64
N GLU A 476 0.52 -5.23 5.57
CA GLU A 476 0.15 -6.14 4.50
C GLU A 476 -0.56 -7.39 5.05
N ASP A 477 -1.25 -8.14 4.18
CA ASP A 477 -1.89 -9.41 4.52
C ASP A 477 -0.79 -10.45 4.83
N GLY A 478 -0.27 -10.43 6.06
CA GLY A 478 0.86 -11.27 6.50
C GLY A 478 1.77 -10.64 7.55
N GLY A 479 1.70 -9.33 7.76
CA GLY A 479 2.53 -8.67 8.77
C GLY A 479 2.73 -7.17 8.57
N VAL A 480 3.70 -6.63 9.30
CA VAL A 480 4.14 -5.24 9.19
C VAL A 480 5.52 -5.25 8.56
N SER A 481 5.70 -4.44 7.52
CA SER A 481 7.00 -4.21 6.89
C SER A 481 7.38 -2.74 6.95
N PHE A 482 8.66 -2.45 6.80
CA PHE A 482 9.19 -1.09 6.85
C PHE A 482 10.12 -0.85 5.67
N SER A 483 9.88 0.24 4.93
CA SER A 483 10.82 0.63 3.86
C SER A 483 12.22 0.88 4.44
N LEU A 484 13.27 0.69 3.65
CA LEU A 484 14.64 0.85 4.12
C LEU A 484 15.13 2.29 4.01
N HIS A 485 15.88 2.72 5.02
CA HIS A 485 16.73 3.91 4.93
C HIS A 485 18.12 3.51 4.40
N PHE A 486 18.32 3.57 3.08
CA PHE A 486 19.57 3.15 2.44
C PHE A 486 20.79 3.99 2.84
N GLY A 487 20.60 5.27 3.17
CA GLY A 487 21.67 6.11 3.72
C GLY A 487 22.26 5.60 5.03
N HIS A 488 21.42 5.12 5.96
CA HIS A 488 21.87 4.50 7.21
C HIS A 488 22.59 3.18 6.94
N LEU A 489 22.05 2.33 6.05
CA LEU A 489 22.69 1.07 5.67
C LEU A 489 24.06 1.29 5.02
N ALA A 490 24.18 2.28 4.12
CA ALA A 490 25.45 2.66 3.52
C ALA A 490 26.45 3.19 4.58
N HIS A 491 25.97 3.94 5.58
CA HIS A 491 26.80 4.38 6.70
C HIS A 491 27.32 3.20 7.53
N VAL A 492 26.43 2.25 7.87
CA VAL A 492 26.80 1.03 8.61
C VAL A 492 27.80 0.19 7.82
N ALA A 493 27.57 -0.01 6.52
CA ALA A 493 28.49 -0.73 5.64
C ALA A 493 29.90 -0.12 5.69
N LYS A 494 30.01 1.22 5.63
CA LYS A 494 31.29 1.92 5.77
C LYS A 494 31.97 1.65 7.12
N ARG A 495 31.20 1.61 8.22
CA ARG A 495 31.72 1.27 9.56
C ARG A 495 32.20 -0.17 9.66
N LEU A 496 31.59 -1.08 8.89
CA LEU A 496 32.01 -2.46 8.71
C LEU A 496 33.17 -2.61 7.70
N LYS A 497 33.75 -1.50 7.20
CA LYS A 497 34.82 -1.47 6.19
C LYS A 497 34.42 -2.08 4.85
N LEU A 498 33.12 -2.11 4.56
CA LEU A 498 32.60 -2.42 3.23
C LEU A 498 32.48 -1.12 2.43
N THR A 499 32.67 -1.23 1.12
CA THR A 499 32.29 -0.16 0.19
C THR A 499 30.84 -0.34 -0.21
N SER A 500 30.13 0.75 -0.50
CA SER A 500 28.72 0.73 -0.87
C SER A 500 28.46 1.56 -2.15
N GLU A 501 27.59 1.02 -3.01
CA GLU A 501 27.07 1.66 -4.21
C GLU A 501 25.54 1.56 -4.18
N PHE A 502 24.85 2.68 -4.34
CA PHE A 502 23.39 2.77 -4.37
C PHE A 502 22.91 3.10 -5.77
N ASP A 503 21.84 2.46 -6.22
CA ASP A 503 21.24 2.70 -7.54
C ASP A 503 19.71 2.48 -7.50
N TYR A 504 19.00 2.98 -8.50
CA TYR A 504 17.60 2.63 -8.74
C TYR A 504 17.55 1.28 -9.47
N LEU A 505 16.74 0.34 -8.99
CA LEU A 505 16.74 -1.02 -9.56
C LEU A 505 16.41 -1.02 -11.05
N MET A 506 15.45 -0.20 -11.48
CA MET A 506 15.09 -0.08 -12.89
C MET A 506 16.24 0.40 -13.76
N GLU A 507 17.05 1.34 -13.26
CA GLU A 507 18.21 1.90 -13.98
C GLU A 507 19.33 0.86 -14.03
N ALA A 508 19.61 0.20 -12.90
CA ALA A 508 20.57 -0.89 -12.79
C ALA A 508 20.28 -2.02 -13.79
N LEU A 509 19.01 -2.37 -13.98
CA LEU A 509 18.60 -3.45 -14.90
C LEU A 509 18.30 -2.97 -16.33
N GLY A 510 18.44 -1.67 -16.62
CA GLY A 510 18.17 -1.11 -17.94
C GLY A 510 16.70 -1.25 -18.38
N MET A 511 15.75 -1.15 -17.44
CA MET A 511 14.34 -1.32 -17.73
C MET A 511 13.76 -0.21 -18.59
N GLN A 512 12.83 -0.57 -19.46
CA GLN A 512 12.05 0.38 -20.25
C GLN A 512 10.94 1.02 -19.40
N ARG A 513 11.25 2.16 -18.78
CA ARG A 513 10.41 2.87 -17.78
C ARG A 513 9.02 3.28 -18.29
N ASP A 514 8.92 3.67 -19.56
CA ASP A 514 7.69 4.20 -20.16
C ASP A 514 6.74 3.11 -20.70
N THR A 515 7.13 1.83 -20.64
CA THR A 515 6.31 0.72 -21.12
C THR A 515 4.97 0.73 -20.39
N LYS A 516 3.87 0.71 -21.15
CA LYS A 516 2.52 0.67 -20.57
C LYS A 516 2.24 -0.71 -19.98
N MET A 517 1.98 -0.73 -18.68
CA MET A 517 1.75 -1.93 -17.88
C MET A 517 0.32 -1.96 -17.37
N LEU A 518 -0.28 -3.15 -17.28
CA LEU A 518 -1.52 -3.33 -16.56
C LEU A 518 -1.33 -2.86 -15.11
N ALA A 519 -2.10 -1.87 -14.69
CA ALA A 519 -2.04 -1.27 -13.35
C ALA A 519 -3.28 -1.67 -12.57
N THR A 520 -3.09 -2.28 -11.39
CA THR A 520 -4.20 -2.78 -10.57
C THR A 520 -3.96 -2.49 -9.09
N THR A 521 -5.04 -2.43 -8.31
CA THR A 521 -4.94 -2.63 -6.86
C THR A 521 -4.92 -4.13 -6.53
N ARG A 522 -4.52 -4.51 -5.32
CA ARG A 522 -4.57 -5.90 -4.86
C ARG A 522 -5.99 -6.48 -4.98
N SER A 523 -7.00 -5.72 -4.54
CA SER A 523 -8.40 -6.11 -4.61
C SER A 523 -8.89 -6.26 -6.05
N GLN A 524 -8.52 -5.31 -6.93
CA GLN A 524 -8.89 -5.36 -8.33
C GLN A 524 -8.26 -6.58 -9.03
N TYR A 525 -6.99 -6.88 -8.76
CA TYR A 525 -6.32 -8.06 -9.34
C TYR A 525 -7.01 -9.37 -8.93
N LYS A 526 -7.39 -9.52 -7.65
CA LYS A 526 -8.13 -10.69 -7.17
C LYS A 526 -9.49 -10.83 -7.88
N ALA A 527 -10.22 -9.72 -8.03
CA ALA A 527 -11.48 -9.68 -8.78
C ALA A 527 -11.27 -10.01 -10.28
N LEU A 528 -10.20 -9.49 -10.88
CA LEU A 528 -9.86 -9.71 -12.29
C LEU A 528 -9.53 -11.17 -12.57
N ARG A 529 -8.74 -11.81 -11.69
CA ARG A 529 -8.43 -13.23 -11.79
C ARG A 529 -9.68 -14.10 -11.67
N HIS A 530 -10.61 -13.73 -10.79
CA HIS A 530 -11.90 -14.43 -10.68
C HIS A 530 -12.74 -14.26 -11.95
N PHE A 531 -12.81 -13.04 -12.50
CA PHE A 531 -13.46 -12.79 -13.79
C PHE A 531 -12.86 -13.66 -14.91
N PHE A 532 -11.53 -13.71 -15.03
CA PHE A 532 -10.85 -14.57 -15.99
C PHE A 532 -11.24 -16.05 -15.85
N ALA A 533 -11.25 -16.57 -14.62
CA ALA A 533 -11.65 -17.94 -14.34
C ALA A 533 -13.11 -18.21 -14.73
N ALA A 534 -14.02 -17.25 -14.48
CA ALA A 534 -15.42 -17.34 -14.89
C ALA A 534 -15.59 -17.38 -16.43
N GLN A 535 -14.68 -16.75 -17.18
CA GLN A 535 -14.62 -16.82 -18.64
C GLN A 535 -13.83 -18.03 -19.16
N GLY A 536 -13.43 -18.97 -18.29
CA GLY A 536 -12.65 -20.15 -18.67
C GLY A 536 -11.15 -19.89 -18.93
N GLY A 537 -10.66 -18.70 -18.57
CA GLY A 537 -9.25 -18.31 -18.67
C GLY A 537 -8.47 -18.47 -17.37
N VAL A 538 -7.18 -18.17 -17.47
CA VAL A 538 -6.26 -18.08 -16.33
C VAL A 538 -5.53 -16.76 -16.41
N LEU A 539 -5.56 -15.99 -15.32
CA LEU A 539 -4.72 -14.82 -15.13
C LEU A 539 -3.61 -15.15 -14.15
N GLU A 540 -2.40 -15.34 -14.68
CA GLU A 540 -1.21 -15.58 -13.87
C GLU A 540 -0.75 -14.28 -13.20
N ARG A 541 -0.17 -14.38 -12.01
CA ARG A 541 0.38 -13.22 -11.32
C ARG A 541 1.75 -12.85 -11.88
N ARG A 542 1.75 -12.09 -12.98
CA ARG A 542 2.96 -11.54 -13.60
C ARG A 542 2.75 -10.11 -14.08
N ALA A 543 3.84 -9.41 -14.35
CA ALA A 543 3.77 -8.15 -15.06
C ALA A 543 3.26 -8.41 -16.49
N TYR A 544 2.24 -7.66 -16.89
CA TYR A 544 1.68 -7.66 -18.24
C TYR A 544 1.87 -6.28 -18.86
N THR A 545 2.42 -6.23 -20.07
CA THR A 545 2.28 -5.04 -20.89
C THR A 545 0.82 -4.86 -21.32
N GLN A 546 0.47 -3.66 -21.78
CA GLN A 546 -0.85 -3.41 -22.36
C GLN A 546 -1.18 -4.42 -23.48
N GLU A 547 -0.26 -4.61 -24.43
CA GLU A 547 -0.41 -5.53 -25.55
C GLU A 547 -0.64 -6.98 -25.09
N GLU A 548 0.14 -7.46 -24.11
CA GLU A 548 -0.01 -8.81 -23.60
C GLU A 548 -1.38 -9.03 -22.93
N PHE A 549 -1.82 -8.07 -22.12
CA PHE A 549 -3.10 -8.18 -21.41
C PHE A 549 -4.30 -8.07 -22.37
N GLU A 550 -4.27 -7.13 -23.32
CA GLU A 550 -5.31 -7.02 -24.36
C GLU A 550 -5.36 -8.28 -25.24
N GLY A 551 -4.20 -8.90 -25.51
CA GLY A 551 -4.12 -10.20 -26.16
C GLY A 551 -4.83 -11.30 -25.39
N LEU A 552 -4.76 -11.30 -24.06
CA LEU A 552 -5.51 -12.24 -23.23
C LEU A 552 -7.03 -12.00 -23.29
N LEU A 553 -7.47 -10.74 -23.27
CA LEU A 553 -8.90 -10.42 -23.42
C LEU A 553 -9.44 -10.89 -24.77
N THR A 554 -8.66 -10.70 -25.83
CA THR A 554 -9.00 -11.19 -27.18
C THR A 554 -9.12 -12.72 -27.21
N GLN A 555 -8.23 -13.44 -26.54
CA GLN A 555 -8.28 -14.92 -26.45
C GLN A 555 -9.51 -15.42 -25.70
N LEU A 556 -10.03 -14.65 -24.74
CA LEU A 556 -11.29 -14.93 -24.06
C LEU A 556 -12.52 -14.61 -24.91
N GLY A 557 -12.35 -14.01 -26.09
CA GLY A 557 -13.45 -13.63 -26.96
C GLY A 557 -14.24 -12.42 -26.44
N LEU A 558 -13.65 -11.61 -25.56
CA LEU A 558 -14.27 -10.39 -25.06
C LEU A 558 -14.21 -9.30 -26.13
N GLY A 559 -15.33 -8.64 -26.38
CA GLY A 559 -15.40 -7.48 -27.27
C GLY A 559 -14.64 -6.28 -26.72
N ASP A 560 -14.25 -5.37 -27.62
CA ASP A 560 -13.59 -4.12 -27.27
C ASP A 560 -14.45 -3.32 -26.28
N GLY A 561 -13.87 -3.01 -25.13
CA GLY A 561 -14.56 -2.25 -24.08
C GLY A 561 -15.58 -3.04 -23.26
N GLU A 562 -15.71 -4.36 -23.41
CA GLU A 562 -16.59 -5.11 -22.50
C GLU A 562 -16.06 -5.14 -21.07
N LEU A 563 -14.74 -5.07 -20.88
CA LEU A 563 -14.12 -4.95 -19.58
C LEU A 563 -13.77 -3.49 -19.32
N GLN A 564 -14.45 -2.87 -18.37
CA GLN A 564 -14.36 -1.43 -18.10
C GLN A 564 -13.30 -1.09 -17.05
N ASP A 565 -12.86 0.17 -17.06
CA ASP A 565 -12.00 0.78 -16.03
C ASP A 565 -10.65 0.06 -15.80
N ILE A 566 -10.14 -0.62 -16.84
CA ILE A 566 -8.77 -1.14 -16.88
C ILE A 566 -7.78 0.00 -17.09
N ALA A 567 -6.81 0.12 -16.19
CA ALA A 567 -5.79 1.16 -16.24
C ALA A 567 -4.45 0.62 -16.76
N TYR A 568 -3.80 1.43 -17.59
CA TYR A 568 -2.42 1.20 -18.01
C TYR A 568 -1.55 2.39 -17.65
N GLU A 569 -0.59 2.16 -16.76
CA GLU A 569 0.36 3.17 -16.29
C GLU A 569 1.76 2.85 -16.83
N PRO A 570 2.66 3.83 -16.96
CA PRO A 570 4.07 3.55 -17.22
C PRO A 570 4.62 2.58 -16.16
N LEU A 571 5.49 1.67 -16.57
CA LEU A 571 6.14 0.71 -15.68
C LEU A 571 6.73 1.40 -14.46
N GLU A 572 7.38 2.55 -14.66
CA GLU A 572 7.95 3.38 -13.59
C GLU A 572 6.95 3.70 -12.48
N ASP A 573 5.72 4.02 -12.84
CA ASP A 573 4.68 4.38 -11.88
C ASP A 573 4.10 3.11 -11.24
N ARG A 574 3.67 2.13 -12.06
CA ARG A 574 2.96 0.95 -11.57
C ARG A 574 2.98 -0.24 -12.54
N ALA A 575 3.21 -1.43 -12.00
CA ALA A 575 2.94 -2.71 -12.67
C ALA A 575 2.16 -3.62 -11.71
N LEU A 576 0.94 -3.99 -12.09
CA LEU A 576 -0.07 -4.53 -11.19
C LEU A 576 -0.17 -3.67 -9.92
N GLY A 577 0.00 -4.28 -8.73
CA GLY A 577 0.01 -3.60 -7.44
C GLY A 577 1.34 -2.95 -7.06
N LEU A 578 2.41 -3.16 -7.82
CA LEU A 578 3.78 -2.80 -7.47
C LEU A 578 4.16 -1.41 -7.98
N VAL A 579 4.80 -0.59 -7.13
CA VAL A 579 5.34 0.73 -7.48
C VAL A 579 6.84 0.59 -7.79
N THR A 580 7.18 0.37 -9.06
CA THR A 580 8.51 -0.18 -9.41
C THR A 580 9.66 0.80 -9.20
N HIS A 581 9.46 2.11 -9.38
CA HIS A 581 10.51 3.12 -9.14
C HIS A 581 10.99 3.19 -7.67
N SER A 582 10.17 2.71 -6.74
CA SER A 582 10.50 2.69 -5.32
C SER A 582 11.51 1.59 -4.97
N MET A 583 11.74 0.61 -5.86
CA MET A 583 12.74 -0.44 -5.70
C MET A 583 14.15 0.11 -5.91
N LYS A 584 15.01 -0.11 -4.93
CA LYS A 584 16.41 0.32 -4.95
C LYS A 584 17.34 -0.88 -4.82
N VAL A 585 18.60 -0.68 -5.19
CA VAL A 585 19.66 -1.64 -4.98
C VAL A 585 20.82 -1.00 -4.24
N LEU A 586 21.32 -1.71 -3.23
CA LEU A 586 22.55 -1.40 -2.50
C LEU A 586 23.53 -2.55 -2.72
N ARG A 587 24.57 -2.28 -3.49
CA ARG A 587 25.70 -3.20 -3.68
C ARG A 587 26.77 -2.88 -2.65
N LEU A 588 27.26 -3.91 -1.98
CA LEU A 588 28.36 -3.85 -1.04
C LEU A 588 29.52 -4.67 -1.58
N SER A 589 30.75 -4.20 -1.40
CA SER A 589 31.91 -5.03 -1.72
C SER A 589 32.99 -4.90 -0.65
N ARG A 590 33.59 -6.05 -0.32
CA ARG A 590 34.83 -6.13 0.44
C ARG A 590 35.97 -5.99 -0.56
N LYS A 591 36.91 -5.09 -0.31
CA LYS A 591 38.19 -5.10 -1.03
C LYS A 591 39.21 -5.73 -0.12
N GLU A 592 40.04 -6.64 -0.64
CA GLU A 592 41.21 -7.10 0.08
C GLU A 592 42.05 -5.87 0.50
N ALA A 593 42.48 -5.86 1.77
CA ALA A 593 43.38 -4.82 2.24
C ALA A 593 44.70 -5.02 1.52
N VAL A 594 45.01 -4.13 0.56
CA VAL A 594 46.34 -4.09 -0.04
C VAL A 594 47.31 -3.77 1.08
N GLU A 595 48.07 -4.77 1.55
CA GLU A 595 49.24 -4.52 2.40
C GLU A 595 50.18 -3.62 1.61
N LEU A 596 50.28 -2.36 2.02
CA LEU A 596 51.19 -1.36 1.45
C LEU A 596 52.61 -1.55 1.99
#